data_AF-A0A2A6C7U6-F1
#
_entry.id   AF-A0A2A6C7U6-F1
#
_cell.length_a   1.000
_cell.length_b   1.000
_cell.length_c   1.000
_cell.angle_alpha   90.00
_cell.angle_beta   90.00
_cell.angle_gamma   90.00
#
_symmetry.space_group_name_H-M   'P 1'
#
loop_
_entity.id
_entity.type
_entity.pdbx_description
1 polymer ?
#
loop_
_entity_poly.entity_id
_entity_poly.type
_entity_poly.pdbx_seq_one_letter_code
_entity_poly.pdbx_strand_id
1 'polypeptide(L)'
;TTLVSSIRSVCCSTPRWFECGGTRESEDIAWFFIWHGCRDSLLKVNRCCKQHDACYLKGTQDFKRNPNYTDKDHLDGFALCNRQFDDCLYPHVSLIPVANSPIDHMCNAIYAVISLVVWGLAPYAYVPEYQG
;
A
#
# COMPACT_ATOMS: atom_id res chain seq x y z
N THR A 1 -6.40 -7.05 -31.40
CA THR A 1 -5.46 -6.16 -30.68
C THR A 1 -6.11 -4.89 -30.15
N THR A 2 -7.43 -4.86 -29.93
CA THR A 2 -8.19 -3.61 -29.68
C THR A 2 -9.12 -3.64 -28.47
N LEU A 3 -9.09 -4.71 -27.65
CA LEU A 3 -9.93 -4.82 -26.46
C LEU A 3 -9.18 -4.52 -25.14
N VAL A 4 -7.85 -4.61 -25.15
CA VAL A 4 -7.02 -4.46 -23.94
C VAL A 4 -6.70 -2.99 -23.64
N SER A 5 -6.77 -2.10 -24.63
CA SER A 5 -6.51 -0.66 -24.44
C SER A 5 -7.68 0.08 -23.76
N SER A 6 -8.92 -0.36 -23.97
CA SER A 6 -10.10 0.32 -23.38
C SER A 6 -10.30 0.05 -21.89
N ILE A 7 -9.70 -1.01 -21.33
CA ILE A 7 -9.81 -1.31 -19.89
C ILE A 7 -8.86 -0.43 -19.05
N ARG A 8 -7.82 0.16 -19.65
CA ARG A 8 -6.89 1.06 -18.94
C ARG A 8 -7.46 2.43 -18.61
N SER A 9 -8.64 2.82 -19.13
CA SER A 9 -9.09 4.21 -19.06
C SER A 9 -10.33 4.47 -18.19
N VAL A 10 -11.03 3.46 -17.69
CA VAL A 10 -12.40 3.65 -17.13
C VAL A 10 -12.53 3.37 -15.64
N CYS A 11 -11.52 2.80 -14.98
CA CYS A 11 -11.59 2.58 -13.53
C CYS A 11 -10.52 3.38 -12.81
N CYS A 12 -10.95 4.48 -12.19
CA CYS A 12 -10.25 5.19 -11.11
C CYS A 12 -9.23 6.27 -11.53
N SER A 13 -9.67 7.30 -12.26
CA SER A 13 -9.06 8.62 -12.07
C SER A 13 -9.57 9.20 -10.75
N THR A 14 -8.80 9.05 -9.67
CA THR A 14 -9.07 9.77 -8.42
C THR A 14 -9.14 11.26 -8.75
N PRO A 15 -10.24 11.97 -8.42
CA PRO A 15 -10.36 13.38 -8.76
C PRO A 15 -9.19 14.14 -8.15
N ARG A 16 -8.60 15.04 -8.95
CA ARG A 16 -7.54 15.93 -8.46
C ARG A 16 -8.13 16.87 -7.41
N TRP A 17 -7.34 17.27 -6.42
CA TRP A 17 -7.79 18.17 -5.34
C TRP A 17 -8.54 19.41 -5.86
N PHE A 18 -8.06 19.97 -6.97
CA PHE A 18 -8.65 21.13 -7.66
C PHE A 18 -9.97 20.84 -8.38
N GLU A 19 -10.19 19.61 -8.83
CA GLU A 19 -11.43 19.17 -9.47
C GLU A 19 -12.57 19.04 -8.44
N CYS A 20 -12.23 18.96 -7.15
CA CYS A 20 -13.17 19.02 -6.03
C CYS A 20 -13.37 20.45 -5.48
N GLY A 21 -12.89 21.49 -6.19
CA GLY A 21 -12.99 22.88 -5.76
C GLY A 21 -11.92 23.33 -4.76
N GLY A 22 -10.90 22.50 -4.52
CA GLY A 22 -9.76 22.85 -3.68
C GLY A 22 -8.77 23.80 -4.37
N THR A 23 -8.13 24.66 -3.60
CA THR A 23 -6.96 25.43 -4.03
C THR A 23 -5.67 24.73 -3.64
N ARG A 24 -4.53 25.16 -4.22
CA ARG A 24 -3.21 24.61 -3.88
C ARG A 24 -2.86 24.87 -2.41
N GLU A 25 -3.25 26.04 -1.90
CA GLU A 25 -3.11 26.38 -0.49
C GLU A 25 -3.92 25.45 0.41
N SER A 26 -5.16 25.11 0.01
CA SER A 26 -5.98 24.16 0.77
C SER A 26 -5.42 22.73 0.72
N GLU A 27 -4.71 22.36 -0.34
CA GLU A 27 -4.00 21.07 -0.46
C GLU A 27 -2.82 21.01 0.51
N ASP A 28 -1.99 22.06 0.55
CA ASP A 28 -0.85 22.16 1.47
C ASP A 28 -1.32 22.15 2.93
N ILE A 29 -2.43 22.84 3.23
CA ILE A 29 -3.07 22.83 4.55
C ILE A 29 -3.59 21.43 4.89
N ALA A 30 -4.22 20.73 3.95
CA ALA A 30 -4.68 19.36 4.16
C ALA A 30 -3.50 18.43 4.44
N TRP A 31 -2.41 18.52 3.68
CA TRP A 31 -1.18 17.78 3.93
C TRP A 31 -0.56 18.09 5.29
N PHE A 32 -0.59 19.35 5.73
CA PHE A 32 -0.16 19.74 7.07
C PHE A 32 -0.99 19.02 8.14
N PHE A 33 -2.32 19.05 8.06
CA PHE A 33 -3.18 18.37 9.03
C PHE A 33 -3.07 16.85 8.98
N ILE A 34 -2.92 16.26 7.80
CA ILE A 34 -2.66 14.82 7.64
C ILE A 34 -1.33 14.45 8.29
N TRP A 35 -0.26 15.19 7.99
CA TRP A 35 1.06 14.91 8.53
C TRP A 35 1.10 15.04 10.04
N HIS A 36 0.52 16.11 10.60
CA HIS A 36 0.53 16.35 12.03
C HIS A 36 -0.48 15.50 12.80
N GLY A 37 -1.67 15.28 12.26
CA GLY A 37 -2.74 14.49 12.88
C GLY A 37 -2.50 12.98 12.80
N CYS A 38 -1.94 12.51 11.68
CA CYS A 38 -1.62 11.09 11.48
C CYS A 38 -0.14 10.78 11.68
N ARG A 39 0.68 11.67 12.27
CA ARG A 39 2.15 11.53 12.26
C ARG A 39 2.62 10.18 12.80
N ASP A 40 2.18 9.82 13.99
CA ASP A 40 2.62 8.59 14.67
C ASP A 40 2.16 7.35 13.91
N SER A 41 0.95 7.42 13.35
CA SER A 41 0.39 6.44 12.44
C SER A 41 1.26 6.27 11.19
N LEU A 42 1.57 7.35 10.48
CA LEU A 42 2.37 7.37 9.25
C LEU A 42 3.82 6.90 9.47
N LEU A 43 4.45 7.29 10.58
CA LEU A 43 5.81 6.85 10.90
C LEU A 43 5.87 5.34 11.16
N LYS A 44 4.84 4.78 11.80
CA LYS A 44 4.73 3.33 12.03
C LYS A 44 4.45 2.57 10.75
N VAL A 45 3.51 3.05 9.92
CA VAL A 45 3.29 2.53 8.57
C VAL A 45 4.59 2.46 7.79
N ASN A 46 5.35 3.56 7.75
CA ASN A 46 6.64 3.60 7.08
C ASN A 46 7.62 2.55 7.62
N ARG A 47 7.62 2.31 8.95
CA ARG A 47 8.43 1.24 9.54
C ARG A 47 7.99 -0.15 9.09
N CYS A 48 6.69 -0.44 9.09
CA CYS A 48 6.15 -1.71 8.63
C CYS A 48 6.40 -1.92 7.12
N CYS A 49 6.24 -0.88 6.30
CA CYS A 49 6.59 -0.92 4.87
C CYS A 49 8.07 -1.26 4.66
N LYS A 50 8.99 -0.64 5.40
CA LYS A 50 10.42 -0.97 5.29
C LYS A 50 10.73 -2.42 5.67
N GLN A 51 10.04 -2.98 6.67
CA GLN A 51 10.20 -4.38 7.04
C GLN A 51 9.63 -5.31 5.96
N HIS A 52 8.48 -4.96 5.40
CA HIS A 52 7.85 -5.65 4.28
C HIS A 52 8.77 -5.68 3.05
N ASP A 53 9.30 -4.53 2.63
CA ASP A 53 10.23 -4.42 1.50
C ASP A 53 11.49 -5.27 1.72
N ALA A 54 12.04 -5.26 2.94
CA ALA A 54 13.21 -6.08 3.28
C ALA A 54 12.90 -7.58 3.23
N CYS A 55 11.72 -7.99 3.71
CA CYS A 55 11.24 -9.37 3.63
C CYS A 55 11.10 -9.81 2.16
N TYR A 56 10.46 -8.97 1.35
CA TYR A 56 10.29 -9.18 -0.09
C TYR A 56 11.63 -9.34 -0.81
N LEU A 57 12.55 -8.38 -0.63
CA LEU A 57 13.87 -8.40 -1.26
C LEU A 57 14.65 -9.67 -0.92
N LYS A 58 14.57 -10.10 0.35
CA LYS A 58 15.21 -11.34 0.80
C LYS A 58 14.58 -12.56 0.10
N GLY A 59 13.26 -12.68 0.10
CA GLY A 59 12.55 -13.78 -0.56
C GLY A 59 12.87 -13.87 -2.06
N THR A 60 12.93 -12.74 -2.76
CA THR A 60 13.32 -12.70 -4.18
C THR A 60 14.78 -13.11 -4.40
N GLN A 61 15.70 -12.75 -3.49
CA GLN A 61 17.10 -13.18 -3.58
C GLN A 61 17.25 -14.69 -3.33
N ASP A 62 16.51 -15.24 -2.37
CA ASP A 62 16.52 -16.66 -2.06
C ASP A 62 15.93 -17.48 -3.23
N PHE A 63 14.85 -17.00 -3.85
CA PHE A 63 14.29 -17.56 -5.09
C PHE A 63 15.32 -17.60 -6.22
N LYS A 64 16.00 -16.47 -6.49
CA LYS A 64 17.02 -16.39 -7.56
C LYS A 64 18.22 -17.32 -7.34
N ARG A 65 18.51 -17.68 -6.09
CA ARG A 65 19.67 -18.53 -5.75
C ARG A 65 19.36 -20.02 -5.75
N ASN A 66 18.11 -20.41 -5.63
CA ASN A 66 17.74 -21.82 -5.49
C ASN A 66 17.04 -22.35 -6.76
N PRO A 67 17.67 -23.26 -7.52
CA PRO A 67 17.08 -23.80 -8.75
C PRO A 67 15.85 -24.70 -8.52
N ASN A 68 15.55 -25.06 -7.27
CA ASN A 68 14.39 -25.89 -6.91
C ASN A 68 13.18 -25.09 -6.42
N TYR A 69 13.26 -23.75 -6.36
CA TYR A 69 12.13 -22.93 -5.95
C TYR A 69 11.08 -22.86 -7.06
N THR A 70 9.83 -23.08 -6.70
CA THR A 70 8.68 -22.97 -7.61
C THR A 70 8.04 -21.58 -7.51
N ASP A 71 7.22 -21.20 -8.50
CA ASP A 71 6.43 -19.97 -8.42
C ASP A 71 5.45 -19.97 -7.24
N LYS A 72 5.01 -21.16 -6.83
CA LYS A 72 4.21 -21.34 -5.62
C LYS A 72 4.99 -20.94 -4.36
N ASP A 73 6.24 -21.38 -4.24
CA ASP A 73 7.09 -21.00 -3.10
C ASP A 73 7.34 -19.49 -3.06
N HIS A 74 7.43 -18.86 -4.23
CA HIS A 74 7.57 -17.41 -4.35
C HIS A 74 6.30 -16.68 -3.88
N LEU A 75 5.12 -17.13 -4.30
CA LEU A 75 3.83 -16.59 -3.85
C LEU A 75 3.58 -16.81 -2.36
N ASP A 76 3.94 -17.98 -1.82
CA ASP A 76 3.82 -18.29 -0.40
C ASP A 76 4.76 -17.39 0.43
N GLY A 77 5.96 -17.11 -0.07
CA GLY A 77 6.89 -16.12 0.51
C GLY A 77 6.32 -14.70 0.53
N PHE A 78 5.66 -14.27 -0.57
CA PHE A 78 4.97 -12.98 -0.62
C PHE A 78 3.81 -12.89 0.37
N ALA A 79 2.98 -13.93 0.45
CA ALA A 79 1.87 -13.98 1.40
C ALA A 79 2.38 -13.91 2.85
N LEU A 80 3.52 -14.53 3.16
CA LEU A 80 4.15 -14.42 4.48
C LEU A 80 4.58 -12.99 4.79
N CYS A 81 5.27 -12.32 3.87
CA CYS A 81 5.70 -10.93 4.07
C CYS A 81 4.50 -9.97 4.22
N ASN A 82 3.43 -10.16 3.43
CA ASN A 82 2.19 -9.39 3.55
C ASN A 82 1.50 -9.62 4.91
N ARG A 83 1.49 -10.85 5.40
CA ARG A 83 0.95 -11.16 6.74
C ARG A 83 1.75 -10.49 7.85
N GLN A 84 3.08 -10.48 7.75
CA GLN A 84 3.94 -9.78 8.72
C GLN A 84 3.72 -8.27 8.71
N PHE A 85 3.42 -7.69 7.54
CA PHE A 85 3.02 -6.30 7.43
C PHE A 85 1.71 -6.03 8.17
N ASP A 86 0.70 -6.88 7.98
CA ASP A 86 -0.58 -6.76 8.70
C ASP A 86 -0.38 -6.94 10.20
N ASP A 87 0.41 -7.92 10.66
CA ASP A 87 0.71 -8.14 12.08
C ASP A 87 1.44 -6.93 12.71
N CYS A 88 2.32 -6.28 11.94
CA CYS A 88 3.01 -5.04 12.36
C CYS A 88 2.02 -3.88 12.53
N LEU A 89 0.96 -3.84 11.72
CA LEU A 89 -0.07 -2.80 11.77
C LEU A 89 -1.20 -3.11 12.74
N TYR A 90 -1.58 -4.37 12.93
CA TYR A 90 -2.76 -4.82 13.69
C TYR A 90 -2.91 -4.17 15.08
N PRO A 91 -1.87 -4.08 15.94
CA PRO A 91 -1.99 -3.41 17.24
C PRO A 91 -2.09 -1.87 17.15
N HIS A 92 -2.05 -1.31 15.95
CA HIS A 92 -2.02 0.13 15.69
C HIS A 92 -3.16 0.59 14.78
N VAL A 93 -3.70 -0.32 13.97
CA VAL A 93 -5.08 -0.21 13.51
C VAL A 93 -5.97 -0.59 14.69
N SER A 94 -6.03 0.29 15.69
CA SER A 94 -7.34 0.62 16.19
C SER A 94 -8.09 1.20 14.99
N LEU A 95 -8.70 0.30 14.20
CA LEU A 95 -9.89 0.57 13.40
C LEU A 95 -10.91 1.06 14.41
N ILE A 96 -10.77 2.29 14.92
CA ILE A 96 -11.66 2.80 15.96
C ILE A 96 -13.05 2.72 15.30
N PRO A 97 -13.96 1.86 15.78
CA PRO A 97 -15.31 1.76 15.21
C PRO A 97 -16.10 3.06 15.46
N VAL A 98 -15.49 3.98 16.18
CA VAL A 98 -15.95 5.28 16.62
C VAL A 98 -14.94 6.32 16.10
N ALA A 99 -14.75 6.41 14.78
CA ALA A 99 -14.05 7.54 14.18
C ALA A 99 -14.87 8.80 14.51
N ASN A 100 -14.49 9.48 15.59
CA ASN A 100 -15.22 10.63 16.12
C ASN A 100 -14.74 11.94 15.49
N SER A 101 -13.67 11.90 14.69
CA SER A 101 -13.10 13.07 14.04
C SER A 101 -12.79 12.82 12.55
N PRO A 102 -12.83 13.87 11.70
CA PRO A 102 -12.40 13.79 10.30
C PRO A 102 -10.95 13.31 10.14
N ILE A 103 -10.06 13.58 11.09
CA ILE A 103 -8.66 13.16 11.05
C ILE A 103 -8.55 11.63 11.18
N ASP A 104 -9.33 11.01 12.07
CA ASP A 104 -9.32 9.55 12.23
C ASP A 104 -9.77 8.84 10.94
N HIS A 105 -10.77 9.39 10.26
CA HIS A 105 -11.22 8.89 8.95
C HIS A 105 -10.11 8.97 7.90
N MET A 106 -9.37 10.08 7.85
CA MET A 106 -8.25 10.22 6.91
C MET A 106 -7.12 9.24 7.21
N CYS A 107 -6.73 9.09 8.48
CA CYS A 107 -5.68 8.14 8.83
C CYS A 107 -6.09 6.72 8.45
N ASN A 108 -7.32 6.30 8.75
CA ASN A 108 -7.87 4.99 8.35
C ASN A 108 -7.90 4.79 6.83
N ALA A 109 -8.26 5.82 6.06
CA ALA A 109 -8.24 5.74 4.60
C ALA A 109 -6.81 5.51 4.07
N ILE A 110 -5.82 6.21 4.62
CA ILE A 110 -4.40 6.01 4.25
C ILE A 110 -3.96 4.57 4.55
N TYR A 111 -4.32 4.04 5.72
CA TYR A 111 -4.03 2.64 6.07
C TYR A 111 -4.64 1.65 5.09
N ALA A 112 -5.93 1.83 4.73
CA ALA A 112 -6.63 0.96 3.80
C ALA A 112 -5.97 0.97 2.42
N VAL A 113 -5.57 2.14 1.93
CA VAL A 113 -4.86 2.27 0.65
C VAL A 113 -3.52 1.53 0.68
N ILE A 114 -2.76 1.64 1.77
CA ILE A 114 -1.44 0.99 1.85
C ILE A 114 -1.59 -0.53 1.96
N SER A 115 -2.57 -1.02 2.72
CA SER A 115 -2.89 -2.45 2.78
C SER A 115 -3.30 -2.98 1.39
N LEU A 116 -4.10 -2.22 0.62
CA LEU A 116 -4.44 -2.56 -0.75
C LEU A 116 -3.20 -2.66 -1.66
N VAL A 117 -2.23 -1.76 -1.51
CA VAL A 117 -0.98 -1.81 -2.27
C VAL A 117 -0.19 -3.08 -1.92
N VAL A 118 -0.03 -3.37 -0.62
CA VAL A 118 0.72 -4.55 -0.13
C VAL A 118 0.11 -5.86 -0.63
N TRP A 119 -1.21 -6.00 -0.55
CA TRP A 119 -1.89 -7.24 -0.94
C TRP A 119 -2.20 -7.34 -2.43
N GLY A 120 -2.61 -6.24 -3.05
CA GLY A 120 -3.15 -6.22 -4.40
C GLY A 120 -2.16 -5.85 -5.49
N LEU A 121 -1.08 -5.12 -5.18
CA LEU A 121 -0.18 -4.57 -6.21
C LEU A 121 1.27 -5.04 -6.04
N ALA A 122 1.78 -5.13 -4.80
CA ALA A 122 3.16 -5.53 -4.55
C ALA A 122 3.51 -6.91 -5.13
N PRO A 123 2.65 -7.95 -5.05
CA PRO A 123 2.96 -9.24 -5.69
C PRO A 123 3.22 -9.12 -7.20
N TYR A 124 2.51 -8.24 -7.90
CA TYR A 124 2.67 -8.07 -9.35
C TYR A 124 3.89 -7.22 -9.74
N ALA A 125 4.30 -6.26 -8.90
CA ALA A 125 5.47 -5.43 -9.16
C ALA A 125 6.80 -6.21 -9.09
N TYR A 126 6.83 -7.32 -8.36
CA TYR A 126 8.06 -8.08 -8.05
C TYR A 126 8.13 -9.48 -8.67
N VAL A 127 7.08 -9.93 -9.37
CA VAL A 127 7.12 -11.16 -10.16
C VAL A 127 7.75 -10.86 -11.52
N PRO A 128 8.84 -11.56 -11.93
CA PRO A 128 9.59 -11.29 -13.16
C PRO A 128 8.73 -11.29 -14.43
N GLU A 129 7.71 -12.15 -14.49
CA GLU A 129 6.81 -12.29 -15.65
C GLU A 129 5.99 -11.03 -15.94
N TYR A 130 5.84 -10.13 -14.96
CA TYR A 130 5.08 -8.88 -15.10
C TYR A 130 5.98 -7.64 -15.21
N GLN A 131 7.31 -7.80 -15.22
CA GLN A 131 8.27 -6.68 -15.24
C GLN A 131 8.64 -6.16 -16.65
N GLY A 132 8.07 -6.74 -17.72
CA GLY A 132 8.01 -6.20 -19.09
C GLY A 132 9.24 -5.45 -19.60
#